data_AF-A0A1I4MTF3-F1
#
_entry.id   AF-A0A1I4MTF3-F1
#
_cell.length_a   1.000
_cell.length_b   1.000
_cell.length_c   1.000
_cell.angle_alpha   90.00
_cell.angle_beta   90.00
_cell.angle_gamma   90.00
#
_symmetry.space_group_name_H-M   'P 1'
#
loop_
_entity.id
_entity.type
_entity.pdbx_description
1 polymer ?
#
loop_
_entity_poly.entity_id
_entity_poly.type
_entity_poly.pdbx_seq_one_letter_code
_entity_poly.pdbx_strand_id
1 'polypeptide(L)'
;MLLKNISNSYNLLLSLGAFYVAVIMFLESGVFATFPQEWVGKMPFNNWASLALFAIIIFGLGNAFASTYGFIKKNNKIFILTITMGALFFFCIVIQLLLLGEWYLATVQCLLISLVQILLGSFGLVQRNHEKIS
;
A
#
# COMPACT_ATOMS: atom_id res chain seq x y z
N MET A 1 -10.21 -10.52 -18.03
CA MET A 1 -8.90 -11.17 -17.71
C MET A 1 -7.76 -10.16 -17.58
N LEU A 2 -7.64 -9.19 -18.50
CA LEU A 2 -6.60 -8.13 -18.45
C LEU A 2 -6.55 -7.33 -17.14
N LEU A 3 -7.69 -6.75 -16.72
CA LEU A 3 -7.75 -5.88 -15.52
C LEU A 3 -7.37 -6.62 -14.22
N LYS A 4 -7.67 -7.91 -14.16
CA LYS A 4 -7.25 -8.78 -13.06
C LYS A 4 -5.73 -8.92 -13.02
N ASN A 5 -5.09 -9.14 -14.17
CA ASN A 5 -3.63 -9.22 -14.25
C ASN A 5 -2.98 -7.89 -13.89
N ILE A 6 -3.54 -6.76 -14.35
CA ILE A 6 -3.07 -5.42 -13.96
C ILE A 6 -3.16 -5.25 -12.45
N SER A 7 -4.29 -5.61 -11.83
CA SER A 7 -4.46 -5.54 -10.38
C SER A 7 -3.46 -6.42 -9.63
N ASN A 8 -3.24 -7.66 -10.09
CA ASN A 8 -2.26 -8.57 -9.49
C ASN A 8 -0.83 -8.02 -9.57
N SER A 9 -0.42 -7.54 -10.75
CA SER A 9 0.90 -6.94 -10.97
C SER A 9 1.08 -5.68 -10.14
N TYR A 10 0.03 -4.86 -10.01
CA TYR A 10 0.07 -3.66 -9.19
C TYR A 10 0.29 -3.99 -7.71
N ASN A 11 -0.49 -4.92 -7.14
CA ASN A 11 -0.25 -5.38 -5.76
C ASN A 11 1.16 -5.98 -5.59
N LEU A 12 1.66 -6.73 -6.59
CA LEU A 12 3.03 -7.26 -6.53
C LEU A 12 4.07 -6.14 -6.47
N LEU A 13 3.94 -5.11 -7.31
CA LEU A 13 4.84 -3.96 -7.31
C LEU A 13 4.79 -3.21 -5.97
N LEU A 14 3.61 -3.03 -5.38
CA LEU A 14 3.50 -2.41 -4.06
C LEU A 14 4.13 -3.23 -2.95
N SER A 15 4.00 -4.55 -3.00
CA SER A 15 4.69 -5.44 -2.06
C SER A 15 6.20 -5.29 -2.18
N LEU A 16 6.75 -5.37 -3.39
CA LEU A 16 8.19 -5.22 -3.64
C LEU A 16 8.69 -3.82 -3.24
N GLY A 17 7.92 -2.78 -3.54
CA GLY A 17 8.22 -1.41 -3.11
C GLY A 17 8.26 -1.27 -1.59
N ALA A 18 7.29 -1.86 -0.88
CA ALA A 18 7.27 -1.86 0.58
C ALA A 18 8.49 -2.57 1.17
N PHE A 19 8.86 -3.75 0.64
CA PHE A 19 10.08 -4.45 1.05
C PHE A 19 11.34 -3.63 0.78
N TYR A 20 11.46 -3.05 -0.42
CA TYR A 20 12.61 -2.24 -0.79
C TYR A 20 12.79 -1.03 0.13
N VAL A 21 11.73 -0.25 0.34
CA VAL A 21 11.77 0.93 1.23
C VAL A 21 12.09 0.51 2.66
N ALA A 22 11.50 -0.57 3.16
CA ALA A 22 11.77 -1.06 4.51
C ALA A 22 13.22 -1.53 4.70
N VAL A 23 13.83 -2.16 3.68
CA VAL A 23 15.26 -2.52 3.73
C VAL A 23 16.13 -1.26 3.84
N ILE A 24 15.84 -0.21 3.07
CA ILE A 24 16.59 1.05 3.14
C ILE A 24 16.41 1.72 4.52
N MET A 25 15.20 1.66 5.09
CA MET A 25 14.91 2.12 6.45
C MET A 25 15.72 1.36 7.50
N PHE A 26 15.85 0.04 7.40
CA PHE A 26 16.68 -0.75 8.33
C PHE A 26 18.17 -0.46 8.20
N LEU A 27 18.63 -0.17 6.98
CA LEU A 27 20.01 0.22 6.73
C LEU A 27 20.31 1.66 7.15
N GLU A 28 19.29 2.42 7.59
CA GLU A 28 19.39 3.83 7.95
C GLU A 28 20.19 4.62 6.91
N SER A 29 19.85 4.42 5.64
CA SER A 29 20.63 4.94 4.51
C SER A 29 19.86 6.02 3.74
N GLY A 30 20.62 6.97 3.17
CA GLY A 30 20.06 8.09 2.41
C GLY A 30 19.11 8.94 3.27
N VAL A 31 17.86 9.08 2.83
CA VAL A 31 16.83 9.88 3.53
C VAL A 31 16.43 9.29 4.90
N PHE A 32 16.83 8.06 5.21
CA PHE A 32 16.54 7.38 6.48
C PHE A 32 17.75 7.37 7.44
N ALA A 33 18.79 8.17 7.19
CA ALA A 33 19.98 8.21 8.05
C ALA A 33 19.72 8.72 9.47
N THR A 34 18.68 9.53 9.66
CA THR A 34 18.28 10.01 11.00
C THR A 34 16.77 9.98 11.10
N PHE A 35 16.24 9.53 12.25
CA PHE A 35 14.80 9.57 12.50
C PHE A 35 14.39 10.98 12.91
N PRO A 36 13.35 11.59 12.29
CA PRO A 36 12.93 12.95 12.58
C PRO A 36 12.49 13.08 14.04
N GLN A 37 13.08 14.02 14.77
CA GLN A 37 12.76 14.22 16.20
C GLN A 37 11.34 14.79 16.37
N GLU A 38 10.89 15.56 15.40
CA GLU A 38 9.53 16.11 15.32
C GLU A 38 8.44 15.04 15.21
N TRP A 39 8.78 13.80 14.82
CA TRP A 39 7.83 12.68 14.76
C TRP A 39 7.69 11.96 16.10
N VAL A 40 8.70 12.06 16.97
CA VAL A 40 8.72 11.41 18.28
C VAL A 40 7.60 11.99 19.16
N GLY A 41 6.73 11.12 19.67
CA GLY A 41 5.58 11.51 20.49
C GLY A 41 4.34 11.95 19.71
N LYS A 42 4.45 12.13 18.38
CA LYS A 42 3.28 12.34 17.49
C LYS A 42 2.90 11.07 16.74
N MET A 43 3.89 10.36 16.23
CA MET A 43 3.71 9.10 15.51
C MET A 43 3.77 7.91 16.48
N PRO A 44 3.11 6.77 16.16
CA PRO A 44 3.21 5.55 16.95
C PRO A 44 4.58 4.83 16.81
N PHE A 45 5.57 5.50 16.23
CA PHE A 45 6.89 4.98 15.92
C PHE A 45 7.95 5.99 16.40
N ASN A 46 9.05 5.47 16.93
CA ASN A 46 10.17 6.26 17.46
C ASN A 46 11.52 5.95 16.77
N ASN A 47 11.52 5.10 15.76
CA ASN A 47 12.69 4.76 14.95
C ASN A 47 12.27 4.19 13.59
N TRP A 48 13.19 4.18 12.62
CA TRP A 48 12.92 3.64 11.27
C TRP A 48 12.66 2.14 11.26
N ALA A 49 13.33 1.37 12.12
CA ALA A 49 13.17 -0.08 12.19
C ALA A 49 11.72 -0.51 12.49
N SER A 50 11.05 0.17 13.43
CA SER A 50 9.65 -0.10 13.78
C SER A 50 8.69 0.24 12.64
N LEU A 51 8.91 1.36 11.95
CA LEU A 51 8.15 1.72 10.77
C LEU A 51 8.40 0.76 9.59
N ALA A 52 9.64 0.30 9.42
CA ALA A 52 10.03 -0.69 8.41
C ALA A 52 9.33 -2.03 8.64
N LEU A 53 9.30 -2.53 9.88
CA LEU A 53 8.56 -3.74 10.24
C LEU A 53 7.06 -3.60 9.93
N PHE A 54 6.46 -2.46 10.29
CA PHE A 54 5.07 -2.19 9.97
C PHE A 54 4.82 -2.20 8.46
N ALA A 55 5.68 -1.53 7.68
CA ALA A 55 5.58 -1.50 6.22
C ALA A 55 5.69 -2.90 5.60
N ILE A 56 6.63 -3.73 6.06
CA ILE A 56 6.80 -5.12 5.61
C ILE A 56 5.57 -5.96 5.92
N ILE A 57 5.12 -5.96 7.18
CA ILE A 57 4.07 -6.87 7.64
C ILE A 57 2.74 -6.51 6.99
N ILE A 58 2.39 -5.22 6.98
CA ILE A 58 1.09 -4.78 6.50
C ILE A 58 1.08 -4.65 4.98
N PHE A 59 2.01 -3.87 4.41
CA PHE A 59 1.98 -3.55 2.98
C PHE A 59 2.83 -4.49 2.13
N GLY A 60 3.95 -4.99 2.65
CA GLY A 60 4.75 -6.01 1.98
C GLY A 60 3.99 -7.33 1.85
N LEU A 61 3.70 -7.99 2.98
CA LEU A 61 3.03 -9.29 3.01
C LEU A 61 1.55 -9.19 2.60
N GLY A 62 0.83 -8.14 3.01
CA GLY A 62 -0.57 -7.96 2.65
C GLY A 62 -0.79 -7.88 1.14
N ASN A 63 0.00 -7.07 0.43
CA ASN A 63 -0.09 -6.98 -1.02
C ASN A 63 0.47 -8.24 -1.72
N ALA A 64 1.52 -8.88 -1.18
CA ALA A 64 2.02 -10.16 -1.69
C ALA A 64 0.94 -11.25 -1.64
N PHE A 65 0.21 -11.32 -0.51
CA PHE A 65 -0.90 -12.24 -0.33
C PHE A 65 -2.02 -11.95 -1.34
N ALA A 66 -2.42 -10.67 -1.49
CA ALA A 66 -3.45 -10.29 -2.46
C ALA A 66 -3.05 -10.71 -3.88
N SER A 67 -1.83 -10.40 -4.30
CA SER A 67 -1.32 -10.75 -5.64
C SER A 67 -1.23 -12.26 -5.86
N THR A 68 -0.63 -13.00 -4.92
CA THR A 68 -0.51 -14.46 -4.98
C THR A 68 -1.88 -15.13 -5.05
N TYR A 69 -2.81 -14.68 -4.20
CA TYR A 69 -4.19 -15.15 -4.22
C TYR A 69 -4.84 -14.93 -5.59
N GLY A 70 -4.67 -13.74 -6.17
CA GLY A 70 -5.28 -13.40 -7.45
C GLY A 70 -4.67 -14.11 -8.66
N PHE A 71 -3.40 -14.52 -8.61
CA PHE A 71 -2.80 -15.39 -9.63
C PHE A 71 -3.27 -16.85 -9.50
N ILE A 72 -3.34 -17.39 -8.28
CA ILE A 72 -3.70 -18.80 -8.04
C ILE A 72 -5.20 -19.03 -8.23
N LYS A 73 -6.05 -18.15 -7.68
CA LYS A 73 -7.50 -18.36 -7.65
C LYS A 73 -8.14 -17.72 -8.87
N LYS A 74 -9.02 -18.46 -9.55
CA LYS A 74 -9.76 -17.98 -10.73
C LYS A 74 -10.92 -17.01 -10.41
N ASN A 75 -11.21 -16.73 -9.15
CA ASN A 75 -12.29 -15.82 -8.77
C ASN A 75 -11.86 -14.34 -8.82
N ASN A 76 -12.85 -13.45 -8.64
CA ASN A 76 -12.68 -12.00 -8.70
C ASN A 76 -12.58 -11.35 -7.32
N LYS A 77 -12.26 -12.12 -6.26
CA LYS A 77 -12.07 -11.56 -4.90
C LYS A 77 -10.80 -10.69 -4.80
N ILE A 78 -9.86 -10.84 -5.75
CA ILE A 78 -8.70 -9.95 -5.90
C ILE A 78 -9.08 -8.47 -5.91
N PHE A 79 -10.18 -8.10 -6.57
CA PHE A 79 -10.58 -6.70 -6.65
C PHE A 79 -10.98 -6.15 -5.29
N ILE A 80 -11.69 -6.95 -4.48
CA ILE A 80 -12.02 -6.59 -3.09
C ILE A 80 -10.73 -6.44 -2.27
N LEU A 81 -9.81 -7.42 -2.34
CA LEU A 81 -8.52 -7.34 -1.64
C LEU A 81 -7.71 -6.11 -2.05
N THR A 82 -7.72 -5.76 -3.33
CA THR A 82 -7.03 -4.57 -3.87
C THR A 82 -7.63 -3.29 -3.28
N ILE A 83 -8.96 -3.17 -3.25
CA ILE A 83 -9.63 -2.03 -2.59
C ILE A 83 -9.28 -1.99 -1.10
N THR A 84 -9.33 -3.13 -0.41
CA THR A 84 -9.05 -3.19 1.03
C THR A 84 -7.63 -2.73 1.35
N MET A 85 -6.63 -3.22 0.60
CA MET A 85 -5.24 -2.79 0.78
C MET A 85 -5.03 -1.32 0.43
N GLY A 86 -5.64 -0.84 -0.65
CA GLY A 86 -5.58 0.57 -1.05
C GLY A 86 -6.22 1.50 -0.02
N ALA A 87 -7.41 1.15 0.49
CA ALA A 87 -8.10 1.90 1.52
C ALA A 87 -7.30 1.92 2.83
N LEU A 88 -6.76 0.78 3.26
CA LEU A 88 -5.88 0.71 4.43
C LEU A 88 -4.67 1.64 4.27
N PHE A 89 -4.00 1.60 3.11
CA PHE A 89 -2.85 2.46 2.86
C PHE A 89 -3.23 3.95 2.86
N PHE A 90 -4.34 4.30 2.19
CA PHE A 90 -4.89 5.65 2.17
C PHE A 90 -5.15 6.16 3.60
N PHE A 91 -5.82 5.38 4.44
CA PHE A 91 -6.10 5.77 5.83
C PHE A 91 -4.84 5.93 6.66
N CYS A 92 -3.84 5.06 6.51
CA CYS A 92 -2.56 5.23 7.19
C CYS A 92 -1.90 6.57 6.84
N ILE A 93 -1.95 6.98 5.57
CA ILE A 93 -1.35 8.24 5.13
C ILE A 93 -2.17 9.44 5.62
N VAL A 94 -3.50 9.37 5.58
CA VAL A 94 -4.37 10.43 6.15
C VAL A 94 -4.13 10.58 7.65
N ILE A 95 -4.01 9.49 8.40
CA ILE A 95 -3.69 9.53 9.83
C ILE A 95 -2.31 10.15 10.05
N GLN A 96 -1.29 9.76 9.27
CA GLN A 96 0.04 10.37 9.34
C GLN A 96 -0.03 11.90 9.12
N LEU A 97 -0.79 12.36 8.12
CA LEU A 97 -0.98 13.78 7.85
C LEU A 97 -1.65 14.51 9.03
N LEU A 98 -2.66 13.90 9.64
CA LEU A 98 -3.35 14.49 10.80
C LEU A 98 -2.46 14.56 12.04
N LEU A 99 -1.63 13.53 12.28
CA LEU A 99 -0.72 13.47 13.43
C LEU A 99 0.44 14.46 13.31
N LEU A 100 1.00 14.60 12.10
CA LEU A 100 2.15 15.46 11.87
C LEU A 100 1.75 16.91 11.58
N GLY A 101 0.59 17.12 10.96
CA GLY A 101 0.12 18.44 10.50
C GLY A 101 0.89 18.98 9.29
N GLU A 102 1.72 18.15 8.65
CA GLU A 102 2.66 18.55 7.60
C GLU A 102 2.47 17.74 6.32
N TRP A 103 2.53 18.43 5.18
CA TRP A 103 2.47 17.83 3.86
C TRP A 103 3.88 17.60 3.31
N TYR A 104 4.32 16.34 3.30
CA TYR A 104 5.56 15.97 2.63
C TYR A 104 5.29 15.53 1.19
N LEU A 105 6.28 15.69 0.30
CA LEU A 105 6.18 15.23 -1.09
C LEU A 105 5.90 13.72 -1.17
N ALA A 106 6.56 12.94 -0.31
CA ALA A 106 6.35 11.50 -0.20
C ALA A 106 4.90 11.16 0.21
N THR A 107 4.27 11.96 1.09
CA THR A 107 2.86 11.79 1.49
C THR A 107 1.93 11.89 0.28
N VAL A 108 2.13 12.88 -0.59
CA VAL A 108 1.33 13.05 -1.82
C VAL A 108 1.52 11.86 -2.77
N GLN A 109 2.76 11.41 -2.96
CA GLN A 109 3.07 10.25 -3.82
C GLN A 109 2.40 8.98 -3.29
N CYS A 110 2.49 8.72 -1.98
CA CYS A 110 1.83 7.59 -1.33
C CYS A 110 0.30 7.66 -1.46
N LEU A 111 -0.30 8.85 -1.35
CA LEU A 111 -1.74 9.04 -1.54
C LEU A 111 -2.15 8.66 -2.97
N LEU A 112 -1.43 9.15 -3.98
CA LEU A 112 -1.70 8.80 -5.39
C LEU A 112 -1.59 7.30 -5.63
N ILE A 113 -0.57 6.65 -5.08
CA ILE A 113 -0.40 5.19 -5.14
C ILE A 113 -1.62 4.47 -4.54
N SER A 114 -2.05 4.88 -3.33
CA SER A 114 -3.20 4.26 -2.68
C SER A 114 -4.52 4.49 -3.47
N LEU A 115 -4.69 5.66 -4.07
CA LEU A 115 -5.86 5.99 -4.90
C LEU A 115 -5.89 5.15 -6.18
N VAL A 116 -4.76 4.99 -6.87
CA VAL A 116 -4.67 4.11 -8.04
C VAL A 116 -5.04 2.69 -7.66
N GLN A 117 -4.60 2.20 -6.49
CA GLN A 117 -4.99 0.88 -5.99
C GLN A 117 -6.51 0.75 -5.83
N ILE A 118 -7.15 1.71 -5.15
CA ILE A 118 -8.61 1.74 -4.92
C ILE A 118 -9.37 1.78 -6.24
N LEU A 119 -8.93 2.62 -7.19
CA LEU A 119 -9.56 2.76 -8.50
C LEU A 119 -9.46 1.46 -9.31
N LEU A 120 -8.29 0.84 -9.35
CA LEU A 120 -8.09 -0.44 -10.05
C LEU A 120 -9.04 -1.53 -9.51
N GLY A 121 -9.13 -1.66 -8.19
CA GLY A 121 -10.05 -2.61 -7.58
C GLY A 121 -11.53 -2.27 -7.84
N SER A 122 -11.90 -0.99 -7.78
CA SER A 122 -13.28 -0.51 -8.01
C SER A 122 -13.72 -0.75 -9.46
N PHE A 123 -12.90 -0.38 -10.43
CA PHE A 123 -13.14 -0.67 -11.84
C PHE A 123 -13.29 -2.17 -12.10
N GLY A 124 -12.47 -3.00 -11.44
CA GLY A 124 -12.56 -4.45 -11.52
C GLY A 124 -13.90 -5.03 -11.04
N LEU A 125 -14.46 -4.46 -9.97
CA LEU A 125 -15.78 -4.86 -9.46
C LEU A 125 -16.91 -4.41 -10.38
N VAL A 126 -16.87 -3.17 -10.86
CA VAL A 126 -17.89 -2.63 -11.78
C VAL A 126 -17.94 -3.44 -13.06
N GLN A 127 -16.79 -3.72 -13.69
CA GLN A 127 -16.71 -4.53 -14.90
C GLN A 127 -17.29 -5.93 -14.68
N ARG A 128 -16.96 -6.58 -13.56
CA ARG A 128 -17.51 -7.91 -13.23
C ARG A 128 -19.04 -7.88 -13.13
N ASN A 129 -19.60 -6.84 -12.53
CA ASN A 129 -21.04 -6.76 -12.34
C ASN A 129 -21.76 -6.54 -13.68
N HIS A 130 -21.18 -5.76 -14.61
CA HIS A 130 -21.69 -5.66 -15.97
C HIS A 130 -21.68 -7.01 -16.70
N GLU A 131 -20.57 -7.76 -16.66
CA GLU A 131 -20.44 -9.08 -17.30
C GLU A 131 -21.42 -10.14 -16.74
N LYS A 132 -21.98 -9.92 -15.54
CA LYS A 132 -22.98 -10.83 -14.95
C LYS A 132 -24.42 -10.53 -15.38
N ILE A 133 -24.68 -9.31 -15.83
CA ILE A 133 -26.04 -8.81 -16.15
C ILE A 133 -26.30 -8.89 -17.66
N SER A 134 -25.25 -8.83 -18.49
CA SER A 134 -25.29 -9.10 -19.93
C SER A 134 -25.37 -10.58 -20.25
#